data_AF-A0A1X4HSW9-F1
#
_entry.id   AF-A0A1X4HSW9-F1
#
_cell.length_a   1.000
_cell.length_b   1.000
_cell.length_c   1.000
_cell.angle_alpha   90.00
_cell.angle_beta   90.00
_cell.angle_gamma   90.00
#
_symmetry.space_group_name_H-M   'P 1'
#
loop_
_entity.id
_entity.type
_entity.pdbx_description
1 polymer ?
#
loop_
_entity_poly.entity_id
_entity_poly.type
_entity_poly.pdbx_seq_one_letter_code
_entity_poly.pdbx_strand_id
1 'polypeptide(L)'
;STTGTGSGNEATRVALIGPDDGVLDAAAADRYADLTALADAAAEDPVPPVVLLPVPTGAAPADRARAAHTATAHVLETLRTWLADDRFAASRLVVVTRGATDGADPAAAAVWGLVRAAQAEHPDRFTLLDLERPDPERGTGTEGTLPPVVLAPASDEPQLAVREG
;
A
#
# COMPACT_ATOMS: atom_id res chain seq x y z
N SER A 1 -14.52 -12.14 42.21
CA SER A 1 -13.48 -11.15 41.88
C SER A 1 -13.14 -11.25 40.42
N THR A 2 -13.38 -10.12 39.74
CA THR A 2 -12.77 -9.63 38.49
C THR A 2 -12.87 -10.47 37.22
N THR A 3 -13.91 -10.16 36.45
CA THR A 3 -14.10 -10.35 35.02
C THR A 3 -12.97 -9.71 34.23
N GLY A 4 -12.31 -10.47 33.35
CA GLY A 4 -11.42 -9.94 32.32
C GLY A 4 -12.27 -9.38 31.18
N THR A 5 -12.35 -8.06 31.08
CA THR A 5 -13.01 -7.36 29.99
C THR A 5 -12.16 -7.52 28.73
N GLY A 6 -12.79 -7.97 27.64
CA GLY A 6 -12.15 -8.27 26.37
C GLY A 6 -11.32 -7.12 25.82
N SER A 7 -10.14 -7.47 25.30
CA SER A 7 -9.38 -6.61 24.40
C SER A 7 -10.23 -6.43 23.14
N GLY A 8 -10.95 -5.31 23.06
CA GLY A 8 -11.65 -4.92 21.85
C GLY A 8 -10.65 -4.83 20.70
N ASN A 9 -11.06 -5.34 19.55
CA ASN A 9 -10.38 -5.14 18.28
C ASN A 9 -10.32 -3.63 17.99
N GLU A 10 -9.29 -2.94 18.46
CA GLU A 10 -9.06 -1.55 18.12
C GLU A 10 -8.69 -1.52 16.64
N ALA A 11 -9.62 -1.03 15.81
CA ALA A 11 -9.44 -1.02 14.37
C ALA A 11 -8.14 -0.28 14.03
N THR A 12 -7.22 -0.98 13.37
CA THR A 12 -5.94 -0.39 12.94
C THR A 12 -6.23 0.81 12.05
N ARG A 13 -5.77 2.00 12.44
CA ARG A 13 -5.90 3.21 11.62
C ARG A 13 -5.08 3.06 10.35
N VAL A 14 -5.66 3.44 9.21
CA VAL A 14 -5.04 3.36 7.90
C VAL A 14 -5.08 4.74 7.24
N ALA A 15 -3.99 5.15 6.61
CA ALA A 15 -3.98 6.29 5.70
C ALA A 15 -3.81 5.82 4.24
N LEU A 16 -4.38 6.56 3.30
CA LEU A 16 -4.21 6.39 1.87
C LEU A 16 -3.52 7.63 1.28
N ILE A 17 -2.45 7.42 0.51
CA ILE A 17 -1.71 8.48 -0.18
C ILE A 17 -1.95 8.38 -1.69
N GLY A 18 -2.33 9.50 -2.31
CA GLY A 18 -2.48 9.60 -3.76
C GLY A 18 -3.93 9.54 -4.24
N PRO A 19 -4.16 9.47 -5.57
CA PRO A 19 -5.50 9.45 -6.13
C PRO A 19 -6.26 8.19 -5.68
N ASP A 20 -7.55 8.35 -5.40
CA ASP A 20 -8.43 7.21 -5.13
C ASP A 20 -8.64 6.40 -6.41
N ASP A 21 -7.99 5.25 -6.48
CA ASP A 21 -8.10 4.26 -7.56
C ASP A 21 -9.08 3.12 -7.19
N GLY A 22 -9.90 3.34 -6.16
CA GLY A 22 -10.85 2.36 -5.66
C GLY A 22 -10.15 1.15 -5.06
N VAL A 23 -8.93 1.31 -4.54
CA VAL A 23 -8.20 0.23 -3.84
C VAL A 23 -8.83 -0.08 -2.48
N LEU A 24 -9.46 0.90 -1.83
CA LEU A 24 -10.18 0.73 -0.57
C LEU A 24 -11.59 1.29 -0.62
N ASP A 25 -12.48 0.68 0.15
CA ASP A 25 -13.73 1.34 0.53
C ASP A 25 -13.41 2.64 1.29
N ALA A 26 -14.05 3.73 0.85
CA ALA A 26 -13.82 5.09 1.35
C ALA A 26 -14.07 5.28 2.85
N ALA A 27 -14.66 4.29 3.53
CA ALA A 27 -15.06 4.37 4.93
C ALA A 27 -13.97 3.95 5.94
N ALA A 28 -12.83 3.40 5.50
CA ALA A 28 -11.85 2.76 6.41
C ALA A 28 -10.49 3.48 6.53
N ALA A 29 -10.21 4.53 5.74
CA ALA A 29 -8.91 5.18 5.74
C ALA A 29 -8.98 6.71 5.58
N ASP A 30 -8.13 7.42 6.33
CA ASP A 30 -7.90 8.85 6.14
C ASP A 30 -7.12 9.09 4.84
N ARG A 31 -7.51 10.09 4.06
CA ARG A 31 -6.99 10.29 2.70
C ARG A 31 -6.16 11.55 2.60
N TYR A 32 -4.98 11.41 2.01
CA TYR A 32 -4.05 12.50 1.79
C TYR A 32 -3.58 12.50 0.34
N ALA A 33 -3.40 13.69 -0.23
CA ALA A 33 -2.99 13.84 -1.63
C ALA A 33 -1.59 13.26 -1.89
N ASP A 34 -0.68 13.44 -0.92
CA ASP A 34 0.71 13.03 -0.97
C ASP A 34 1.27 12.87 0.46
N LEU A 35 2.55 12.49 0.56
CA LEU A 35 3.24 12.38 1.86
C LEU A 35 3.36 13.73 2.57
N THR A 36 3.42 14.86 1.86
CA THR A 36 3.52 16.18 2.48
C THR A 36 2.25 16.51 3.24
N ALA A 37 1.08 16.28 2.63
CA ALA A 37 -0.21 16.46 3.29
C ALA A 37 -0.37 15.57 4.53
N LEU A 38 0.09 14.31 4.47
CA LEU A 38 0.11 13.43 5.64
C LEU A 38 1.07 13.96 6.72
N ALA A 39 2.24 14.45 6.33
CA ALA A 39 3.25 14.96 7.24
C ALA A 39 2.79 16.24 7.96
N ASP A 40 2.04 17.10 7.27
CA ASP A 40 1.45 18.31 7.84
C ASP A 40 0.38 17.96 8.88
N ALA A 41 -0.49 16.99 8.58
CA ALA A 41 -1.47 16.48 9.55
C ALA A 41 -0.81 15.79 10.76
N ALA A 42 0.37 15.21 10.55
CA ALA A 42 1.16 14.57 11.61
C ALA A 42 1.63 15.53 12.72
N ALA A 43 1.51 16.84 12.52
CA ALA A 43 1.75 17.84 13.57
C ALA A 43 0.70 17.80 14.69
N GLU A 44 -0.51 17.31 14.38
CA GLU A 44 -1.65 17.29 15.31
C GLU A 44 -2.02 15.86 15.76
N ASP A 45 -1.90 14.87 14.87
CA ASP A 45 -2.22 13.46 15.16
C ASP A 45 -1.12 12.54 14.61
N PRO A 46 -0.57 11.60 15.40
CA PRO A 46 0.45 10.67 14.91
C PRO A 46 0.06 9.96 13.61
N VAL A 47 1.04 9.81 12.72
CA VAL A 47 0.88 9.07 11.45
C VAL A 47 0.29 7.68 11.73
N PRO A 48 -0.75 7.26 10.98
CA PRO A 48 -1.31 5.92 11.13
C PRO A 48 -0.24 4.82 10.97
N PRO A 49 -0.36 3.70 11.69
CA PRO A 49 0.62 2.61 11.64
C PRO A 49 0.75 1.99 10.25
N VAL A 50 -0.31 2.07 9.44
CA VAL A 50 -0.35 1.58 8.06
C VAL A 50 -0.67 2.73 7.12
N VAL A 51 0.20 2.95 6.14
CA VAL A 51 0.01 3.95 5.09
C VAL A 51 0.04 3.23 3.74
N LEU A 52 -1.00 3.38 2.94
CA LEU A 52 -1.13 2.76 1.64
C LEU A 52 -0.68 3.71 0.54
N LEU A 53 0.07 3.18 -0.42
CA LEU A 53 0.46 3.83 -1.65
C LEU A 53 0.00 2.97 -2.84
N PRO A 54 -1.18 3.26 -3.41
CA PRO A 54 -1.60 2.65 -4.66
C PRO A 54 -0.72 3.07 -5.82
N VAL A 55 -0.39 2.10 -6.67
CA VAL A 55 0.39 2.32 -7.87
C VAL A 55 -0.52 2.11 -9.08
N PRO A 56 -0.71 3.13 -9.93
CA PRO A 56 -1.50 2.99 -11.14
C PRO A 56 -0.97 1.86 -12.04
N THR A 57 -1.87 0.96 -12.44
CA THR A 57 -1.59 -0.17 -13.34
C THR A 57 -2.51 -0.15 -14.57
N GLY A 58 -2.26 -1.03 -15.54
CA GLY A 58 -3.16 -1.24 -16.68
C GLY A 58 -2.94 -0.30 -17.86
N ALA A 59 -1.73 0.24 -18.03
CA ALA A 59 -1.40 1.09 -19.17
C ALA A 59 -1.56 0.35 -20.52
N ALA A 60 -1.99 1.07 -21.56
CA ALA A 60 -2.10 0.52 -22.91
C ALA A 60 -0.74 -0.01 -23.41
N PRO A 61 -0.71 -1.02 -24.30
CA PRO A 61 0.53 -1.65 -24.74
C PRO A 61 1.63 -0.70 -25.21
N ALA A 62 1.25 0.38 -25.90
CA ALA A 62 2.15 1.40 -26.42
C ALA A 62 2.79 2.27 -25.33
N ASP A 63 2.13 2.42 -24.18
CA ASP A 63 2.56 3.31 -23.09
C ASP A 63 3.25 2.58 -21.94
N ARG A 64 3.27 1.23 -21.95
CA ARG A 64 3.80 0.40 -20.84
C ARG A 64 5.19 0.79 -20.37
N ALA A 65 6.12 1.11 -21.29
CA ALA A 65 7.47 1.53 -20.92
C ALA A 65 7.48 2.88 -20.18
N ARG A 66 6.69 3.84 -20.66
CA ARG A 66 6.55 5.16 -20.02
C ARG A 66 5.85 5.05 -18.67
N ALA A 67 4.81 4.22 -18.59
CA ALA A 67 4.10 3.93 -17.35
C ALA A 67 5.03 3.30 -16.31
N ALA A 68 5.83 2.30 -16.70
CA ALA A 68 6.82 1.68 -15.82
C ALA A 68 7.84 2.70 -15.30
N HIS A 69 8.41 3.52 -16.19
CA HIS A 69 9.37 4.55 -15.77
C HIS A 69 8.74 5.55 -14.79
N THR A 70 7.52 6.02 -15.09
CA THR A 70 6.81 7.00 -14.26
C THR A 70 6.46 6.42 -12.89
N ALA A 71 5.94 5.19 -12.85
CA ALA A 71 5.57 4.51 -11.61
C ALA A 71 6.81 4.24 -10.74
N THR A 72 7.90 3.72 -11.32
CA THR A 72 9.14 3.47 -10.58
C THR A 72 9.78 4.77 -10.06
N ALA A 73 9.77 5.84 -10.85
CA ALA A 73 10.29 7.14 -10.41
C ALA A 73 9.49 7.70 -9.23
N HIS A 74 8.16 7.66 -9.33
CA HIS A 74 7.27 8.10 -8.25
C HIS A 74 7.47 7.27 -6.97
N VAL A 75 7.47 5.93 -7.08
CA VAL A 75 7.69 5.07 -5.91
C VAL A 75 9.08 5.32 -5.31
N LEU A 76 10.13 5.45 -6.12
CA LEU A 76 11.48 5.73 -5.60
C LEU A 76 11.53 7.04 -4.82
N GLU A 77 10.89 8.10 -5.31
CA GLU A 77 10.79 9.37 -4.60
C GLU A 77 10.04 9.22 -3.28
N THR A 78 8.88 8.54 -3.29
CA THR A 78 8.10 8.27 -2.08
C THR A 78 8.89 7.47 -1.05
N LEU A 79 9.60 6.41 -1.45
CA LEU A 79 10.44 5.61 -0.55
C LEU A 79 11.55 6.47 0.08
N ARG A 80 12.19 7.33 -0.69
CA ARG A 80 13.25 8.22 -0.19
C ARG A 80 12.71 9.22 0.82
N THR A 81 11.60 9.88 0.50
CA THR A 81 10.94 10.81 1.42
C THR A 81 10.48 10.11 2.70
N TRP A 82 9.91 8.90 2.57
CA TRP A 82 9.47 8.08 3.70
C TRP A 82 10.62 7.72 4.66
N LEU A 83 11.80 7.41 4.13
CA LEU A 83 12.97 7.04 4.92
C LEU A 83 13.70 8.25 5.52
N ALA A 84 13.61 9.42 4.88
CA ALA A 84 14.29 10.63 5.33
C ALA A 84 13.59 11.33 6.50
N ASP A 85 12.34 10.97 6.80
CA ASP A 85 11.50 11.64 7.78
C ASP A 85 11.17 10.73 8.97
N ASP A 86 11.67 11.08 10.15
CA ASP A 86 11.50 10.31 11.39
C ASP A 86 10.04 10.22 11.84
N ARG A 87 9.15 11.11 11.38
CA ARG A 87 7.71 11.04 11.67
C ARG A 87 7.08 9.75 11.15
N PHE A 88 7.65 9.15 10.09
CA PHE A 88 7.18 7.91 9.49
C PHE A 88 7.88 6.67 10.06
N ALA A 89 8.81 6.82 11.01
CA ALA A 89 9.65 5.71 11.49
C ALA A 89 8.86 4.60 12.21
N ALA A 90 7.75 4.95 12.85
CA ALA A 90 6.86 4.02 13.54
C ALA A 90 5.78 3.41 12.63
N SER A 91 5.69 3.87 11.38
CA SER A 91 4.69 3.45 10.42
C SER A 91 5.28 2.55 9.34
N ARG A 92 4.41 1.78 8.70
CA ARG A 92 4.75 0.94 7.56
C ARG A 92 4.07 1.45 6.30
N LEU A 93 4.86 1.58 5.23
CA LEU A 93 4.34 1.93 3.91
C LEU A 93 4.02 0.65 3.13
N VAL A 94 2.75 0.50 2.74
CA VAL A 94 2.26 -0.62 1.93
C VAL A 94 2.09 -0.15 0.50
N VAL A 95 2.94 -0.66 -0.39
CA VAL A 95 2.85 -0.38 -1.82
C VAL A 95 1.87 -1.36 -2.44
N VAL A 96 0.76 -0.82 -2.95
CA VAL A 96 -0.36 -1.61 -3.47
C VAL A 96 -0.32 -1.61 -5.00
N THR A 97 -0.30 -2.80 -5.59
CA THR A 97 -0.35 -3.02 -7.02
C THR A 97 -1.54 -3.89 -7.40
N ARG A 98 -1.89 -3.95 -8.70
CA ARG A 98 -2.85 -4.91 -9.24
C ARG A 98 -2.23 -5.70 -10.38
N GLY A 99 -2.18 -7.02 -10.29
CA GLY A 99 -1.60 -7.88 -11.33
C GLY A 99 -0.10 -7.70 -11.52
N ALA A 100 0.65 -7.49 -10.45
CA ALA A 100 2.12 -7.47 -10.50
C ALA A 100 2.71 -8.87 -10.62
N THR A 101 2.10 -9.87 -9.98
CA THR A 101 2.67 -11.22 -9.89
C THR A 101 2.21 -12.15 -11.02
N ASP A 102 1.19 -11.77 -11.80
CA ASP A 102 0.77 -12.51 -13.01
C ASP A 102 1.64 -12.19 -14.25
N GLY A 103 2.55 -11.23 -14.12
CA GLY A 103 3.45 -10.78 -15.18
C GLY A 103 2.78 -9.96 -16.29
N ALA A 104 1.51 -9.58 -16.12
CA ALA A 104 0.76 -8.84 -17.13
C ALA A 104 1.10 -7.35 -17.17
N ASP A 105 1.56 -6.78 -16.05
CA ASP A 105 1.93 -5.37 -15.95
C ASP A 105 3.45 -5.17 -15.66
N PRO A 106 4.25 -4.79 -16.68
CA PRO A 106 5.66 -4.48 -16.50
C PRO A 106 5.95 -3.34 -15.53
N ALA A 107 5.03 -2.37 -15.38
CA ALA A 107 5.19 -1.27 -14.44
C ALA A 107 5.09 -1.77 -13.00
N ALA A 108 4.09 -2.61 -12.73
CA ALA A 108 3.90 -3.23 -11.42
C ALA A 108 5.07 -4.16 -11.05
N ALA A 109 5.57 -4.95 -12.01
CA ALA A 109 6.74 -5.80 -11.81
C ALA A 109 8.02 -4.99 -11.50
N ALA A 110 8.24 -3.86 -12.19
CA ALA A 110 9.38 -2.98 -11.94
C ALA A 110 9.33 -2.36 -10.54
N VAL A 111 8.15 -1.90 -10.11
CA VAL A 111 7.91 -1.40 -8.75
C VAL A 111 8.17 -2.48 -7.70
N TRP A 112 7.70 -3.70 -7.92
CA TRP A 112 7.98 -4.83 -7.02
C TRP A 112 9.48 -5.09 -6.88
N GLY A 113 10.25 -5.02 -7.97
CA GLY A 113 11.71 -5.14 -7.92
C GLY A 113 12.37 -4.05 -7.07
N LEU A 114 11.96 -2.79 -7.25
CA LEU A 114 12.46 -1.65 -6.47
C LEU A 114 12.15 -1.81 -4.97
N VAL A 115 10.90 -2.10 -4.60
CA VAL A 115 10.49 -2.17 -3.20
C VAL A 115 11.15 -3.36 -2.49
N ARG A 116 11.34 -4.50 -3.17
CA ARG A 116 12.10 -5.63 -2.62
C ARG A 116 13.55 -5.25 -2.27
N ALA A 117 14.20 -4.42 -3.09
CA ALA A 117 15.53 -3.92 -2.78
C ALA A 117 15.50 -3.05 -1.51
N ALA A 118 14.51 -2.15 -1.38
CA ALA A 118 14.33 -1.34 -0.19
C ALA A 118 14.01 -2.16 1.07
N GLN A 119 13.22 -3.24 0.95
CA GLN A 119 12.92 -4.17 2.06
C GLN A 119 14.17 -4.86 2.60
N ALA A 120 15.14 -5.21 1.72
CA ALA A 120 16.38 -5.84 2.13
C ALA A 120 17.27 -4.90 2.97
N GLU A 121 17.21 -3.59 2.71
CA GLU A 121 17.97 -2.57 3.44
C GLU A 121 17.22 -2.04 4.68
N HIS A 122 15.88 -2.03 4.63
CA HIS A 122 15.01 -1.50 5.67
C HIS A 122 13.88 -2.50 6.02
N PRO A 123 14.20 -3.53 6.83
CA PRO A 123 13.20 -4.48 7.31
C PRO A 123 12.03 -3.77 8.00
N ASP A 124 10.83 -4.35 7.89
CA ASP A 124 9.57 -3.90 8.51
C ASP A 124 9.04 -2.51 8.09
N ARG A 125 9.80 -1.73 7.31
CA ARG A 125 9.39 -0.40 6.83
C ARG A 125 8.44 -0.45 5.63
N PHE A 126 8.48 -1.53 4.85
CA PHE A 126 7.76 -1.66 3.58
C PHE A 126 7.06 -3.01 3.42
N THR A 127 5.82 -2.99 2.93
CA THR A 127 5.09 -4.19 2.50
C THR A 127 4.67 -4.05 1.04
N LEU A 128 4.75 -5.14 0.27
CA LEU A 128 4.14 -5.24 -1.05
C LEU A 128 2.79 -5.96 -0.94
N LEU A 129 1.75 -5.36 -1.52
CA LEU A 129 0.43 -5.96 -1.62
C LEU A 129 0.00 -5.97 -3.09
N ASP A 130 -0.16 -7.14 -3.68
CA ASP A 130 -0.68 -7.27 -5.03
C ASP A 130 -2.11 -7.80 -5.02
N LEU A 131 -3.04 -6.93 -5.42
CA LEU A 131 -4.45 -7.26 -5.58
C LEU A 131 -4.72 -7.85 -6.96
N GLU A 132 -5.83 -8.56 -7.09
CA GLU A 132 -6.32 -9.01 -8.37
C GLU A 132 -6.79 -7.81 -9.22
N ARG A 133 -6.61 -7.90 -10.55
CA ARG A 133 -7.17 -6.89 -11.45
C ARG A 133 -8.69 -7.09 -11.54
N PRO A 134 -9.49 -6.01 -11.53
CA PRO A 134 -10.92 -6.13 -11.74
C PRO A 134 -11.19 -6.78 -13.10
N ASP A 135 -11.95 -7.88 -13.09
CA ASP A 135 -12.43 -8.54 -14.29
C ASP A 135 -13.80 -7.95 -14.67
N PRO A 136 -13.89 -7.19 -15.78
CA PRO A 136 -15.14 -6.54 -16.19
C PRO A 136 -16.24 -7.54 -16.60
N GLU A 137 -15.90 -8.79 -16.94
CA GLU A 137 -16.87 -9.83 -17.29
C GLU A 137 -17.39 -10.58 -16.06
N ARG A 138 -16.57 -10.68 -15.00
CA ARG A 138 -16.93 -11.34 -13.74
C ARG A 138 -17.54 -10.40 -12.71
N GLY A 139 -17.34 -9.09 -12.84
CA GLY A 139 -17.84 -8.09 -11.88
C GLY A 139 -17.14 -8.14 -10.52
N THR A 140 -16.13 -9.01 -10.36
CA THR A 140 -15.40 -9.27 -9.12
C THR A 140 -13.94 -8.82 -9.29
N GLY A 141 -13.70 -7.53 -9.07
CA GLY A 141 -12.41 -7.15 -8.50
C GLY A 141 -12.52 -7.32 -6.99
N THR A 142 -11.44 -7.63 -6.27
CA THR A 142 -11.45 -7.64 -4.80
C THR A 142 -12.03 -6.31 -4.31
N GLU A 143 -13.28 -6.34 -3.83
CA GLU A 143 -13.99 -5.16 -3.36
C GLU A 143 -13.34 -4.71 -2.04
N GLY A 144 -12.58 -3.61 -2.11
CA GLY A 144 -12.34 -2.60 -1.07
C GLY A 144 -11.75 -3.01 0.29
N THR A 145 -11.59 -4.30 0.57
CA THR A 145 -11.24 -4.80 1.90
C THR A 145 -9.77 -5.21 1.95
N LEU A 146 -8.98 -4.53 2.78
CA LEU A 146 -7.62 -4.95 3.09
C LEU A 146 -7.63 -6.33 3.74
N PRO A 147 -6.75 -7.25 3.32
CA PRO A 147 -6.62 -8.51 4.01
C PRO A 147 -6.13 -8.24 5.45
N PRO A 148 -6.66 -8.95 6.48
CA PRO A 148 -6.32 -8.69 7.89
C PRO A 148 -4.81 -8.73 8.18
N VAL A 149 -4.03 -9.50 7.42
CA VAL A 149 -2.57 -9.57 7.53
C VAL A 149 -1.87 -8.24 7.21
N VAL A 150 -2.45 -7.38 6.37
CA VAL A 150 -1.91 -6.03 6.09
C VAL A 150 -2.15 -5.07 7.25
N LEU A 151 -3.20 -5.30 8.05
CA LEU A 151 -3.53 -4.52 9.23
C LEU A 151 -2.78 -5.02 10.49
N ALA A 152 -2.29 -6.25 10.48
CA ALA A 152 -1.51 -6.79 11.57
C ALA A 152 -0.18 -6.02 11.74
N PRO A 153 0.36 -5.93 12.98
CA PRO A 153 1.74 -5.50 13.22
C PRO A 153 2.71 -6.25 12.31
N ALA A 154 3.86 -5.66 11.98
CA ALA A 154 4.95 -6.23 11.16
C ALA A 154 4.86 -7.76 11.04
N SER A 155 4.25 -8.24 9.96
CA SER A 155 4.07 -9.66 9.72
C SER A 155 5.37 -10.19 9.12
N ASP A 156 5.72 -11.45 9.42
CA ASP A 156 6.85 -12.16 8.82
C ASP A 156 6.74 -12.28 7.28
N GLU A 157 5.60 -11.89 6.70
CA GLU A 157 5.33 -11.94 5.27
C GLU A 157 5.27 -10.52 4.65
N PRO A 158 6.42 -9.96 4.20
CA PRO A 158 6.50 -8.60 3.66
C PRO A 158 5.97 -8.47 2.22
N GLN A 159 5.49 -9.56 1.61
CA GLN A 159 5.01 -9.62 0.23
C GLN A 159 3.76 -10.49 0.17
N LEU A 160 2.63 -9.89 -0.20
CA LEU A 160 1.31 -10.52 -0.17
C LEU A 160 0.66 -10.43 -1.55
N ALA A 161 0.03 -11.51 -1.99
CA ALA A 161 -0.80 -11.53 -3.19
C ALA A 161 -2.20 -12.03 -2.83
N VAL A 162 -3.22 -11.21 -3.10
CA VAL A 162 -4.64 -11.52 -2.83
C VAL A 162 -5.32 -11.84 -4.14
N ARG A 163 -5.94 -13.02 -4.22
CA ARG A 163 -6.71 -13.51 -5.37
C ARG A 163 -8.04 -14.03 -4.86
N GLU A 164 -9.09 -13.89 -5.65
CA GLU A 164 -10.33 -14.62 -5.37
C GLU A 164 -10.08 -16.12 -5.63
N GLY A 165 -10.40 -16.95 -4.64
CA GLY A 165 -10.18 -18.41 -4.68
C GLY A 165 -11.30 -19.16 -5.38
#